data_AF-A0A1C6JP56-F1
#
_entry.id   AF-A0A1C6JP56-F1
#
_cell.length_a   1.000
_cell.length_b   1.000
_cell.length_c   1.000
_cell.angle_alpha   90.00
_cell.angle_beta   90.00
_cell.angle_gamma   90.00
#
_symmetry.space_group_name_H-M   'P 1'
#
loop_
_entity.id
_entity.type
_entity.pdbx_description
1 polymer ?
#
loop_
_entity_poly.entity_id
_entity_poly.type
_entity_poly.pdbx_seq_one_letter_code
_entity_poly.pdbx_strand_id
1 'polypeptide(L)'
;MFDLYRGGRVQQMFDKFFALSSTLSDSGALDCWAFAAKSRQLEPVTLDNIRDYTFSQAGGYERWMSMLNYQYNNEPEAMRDIMMIYGGLRRPILVLFLTDGRLQSDWEIEEILIKTSRFPVFWQFIGLYGEEYGVLNHLDEIDGRHTQNAAFLKMEDFDDFMDSGFYRTIFANTAAWLEELDRKQMLP
;
A
#
# COMPACT_ATOMS: atom_id res chain seq x y z
N MET A 1 4.04 -14.72 -4.29
CA MET A 1 4.21 -13.46 -5.05
C MET A 1 5.01 -13.57 -6.36
N PHE A 2 6.14 -14.30 -6.43
CA PHE A 2 7.06 -14.27 -7.60
C PHE A 2 6.41 -14.60 -8.96
N ASP A 3 5.49 -15.56 -9.00
CA ASP A 3 4.82 -15.92 -10.27
C ASP A 3 3.92 -14.80 -10.79
N LEU A 4 3.36 -13.96 -9.91
CA LEU A 4 2.58 -12.78 -10.29
C LEU A 4 3.48 -11.69 -10.88
N TYR A 5 4.71 -11.53 -10.38
CA TYR A 5 5.71 -10.67 -10.99
C TYR A 5 6.13 -11.18 -12.37
N ARG A 6 6.53 -12.46 -12.46
CA ARG A 6 6.97 -13.08 -13.72
C ARG A 6 5.88 -13.04 -14.79
N GLY A 7 4.63 -13.24 -14.38
CA GLY A 7 3.45 -13.17 -15.25
C GLY A 7 2.99 -11.75 -15.61
N GLY A 8 3.64 -10.69 -15.10
CA GLY A 8 3.30 -9.30 -15.39
C GLY A 8 2.07 -8.76 -14.68
N ARG A 9 1.43 -9.54 -13.80
CA ARG A 9 0.24 -9.09 -13.05
C ARG A 9 0.56 -7.94 -12.11
N VAL A 10 1.73 -7.97 -11.45
CA VAL A 10 2.15 -6.84 -10.60
C VAL A 10 2.40 -5.58 -11.43
N GLN A 11 2.97 -5.71 -12.63
CA GLN A 11 3.13 -4.57 -13.53
C GLN A 11 1.78 -3.94 -13.90
N GLN A 12 0.79 -4.76 -14.25
CA GLN A 12 -0.57 -4.28 -14.54
C GLN A 12 -1.22 -3.58 -13.32
N MET A 13 -0.86 -3.98 -12.09
CA MET A 13 -1.28 -3.26 -10.89
C MET A 13 -0.61 -1.91 -10.76
N PHE A 14 0.69 -1.83 -11.04
CA PHE A 14 1.41 -0.57 -11.10
C PHE A 14 0.76 0.38 -12.12
N ASP A 15 0.36 -0.12 -13.29
CA ASP A 15 -0.32 0.69 -14.31
C ASP A 15 -1.63 1.28 -13.76
N LYS A 16 -2.42 0.48 -13.03
CA LYS A 16 -3.67 0.93 -12.42
C LYS A 16 -3.47 1.87 -11.23
N PHE A 17 -2.46 1.63 -10.40
CA PHE A 17 -2.09 2.50 -9.28
C PHE A 17 -1.59 3.85 -9.78
N PHE A 18 -0.82 3.85 -10.86
CA PHE A 18 -0.35 5.08 -11.50
C PHE A 18 -1.50 5.87 -12.15
N ALA A 19 -2.45 5.18 -12.78
CA ALA A 19 -3.68 5.82 -13.26
C ALA A 19 -4.50 6.44 -12.11
N LEU A 20 -4.60 5.74 -10.97
CA LEU A 20 -5.23 6.28 -9.76
C LEU A 20 -4.48 7.51 -9.22
N SER A 21 -3.15 7.43 -9.07
CA SER A 21 -2.36 8.54 -8.53
C SER A 21 -2.49 9.78 -9.41
N SER A 22 -2.55 9.62 -10.73
CA SER A 22 -2.78 10.70 -11.69
C SER A 22 -4.13 11.40 -11.52
N THR A 23 -5.13 10.73 -10.93
CA THR A 23 -6.43 11.36 -10.59
C THR A 23 -6.43 12.03 -9.21
N LEU A 24 -5.51 11.64 -8.33
CA LEU A 24 -5.45 12.10 -6.93
C LEU A 24 -4.37 13.16 -6.69
N SER A 25 -3.37 13.26 -7.56
CA SER A 25 -2.19 14.10 -7.37
C SER A 25 -1.73 14.74 -8.68
N ASP A 26 -1.38 16.03 -8.61
CA ASP A 26 -0.77 16.77 -9.71
C ASP A 26 0.73 16.47 -9.92
N SER A 27 1.34 15.68 -9.02
CA SER A 27 2.79 15.42 -9.04
C SER A 27 3.27 14.63 -10.26
N GLY A 28 2.37 13.89 -10.92
CA GLY A 28 2.72 12.99 -12.02
C GLY A 28 3.64 11.83 -11.61
N ALA A 29 3.79 11.58 -10.30
CA ALA A 29 4.68 10.56 -9.75
C ALA A 29 3.98 9.78 -8.62
N LEU A 30 4.34 8.50 -8.51
CA LEU A 30 3.93 7.62 -7.40
C LEU A 30 5.18 7.12 -6.70
N ASP A 31 5.41 7.61 -5.48
CA ASP A 31 6.52 7.14 -4.65
C ASP A 31 6.35 5.65 -4.33
N CYS A 32 7.43 4.87 -4.42
CA CYS A 32 7.37 3.41 -4.44
C CYS A 32 8.36 2.78 -3.47
N TRP A 33 7.91 1.74 -2.78
CA TRP A 33 8.74 0.88 -1.93
C TRP A 33 8.63 -0.57 -2.38
N ALA A 34 9.75 -1.28 -2.28
CA ALA A 34 9.77 -2.73 -2.23
C ALA A 34 10.12 -3.18 -0.81
N PHE A 35 9.53 -4.26 -0.34
CA PHE A 35 9.80 -4.81 0.99
C PHE A 35 9.84 -6.35 0.98
N ALA A 36 10.57 -6.88 1.95
CA ALA A 36 10.60 -8.28 2.39
C ALA A 36 11.12 -8.29 3.83
N ALA A 37 12.30 -8.86 4.13
CA ALA A 37 12.91 -8.74 5.47
C ALA A 37 13.28 -7.29 5.84
N LYS A 38 13.56 -6.49 4.80
CA LYS A 38 13.86 -5.06 4.86
C LYS A 38 12.94 -4.32 3.89
N SER A 39 12.83 -3.01 4.04
CA SER A 39 12.22 -2.12 3.04
C SER A 39 13.29 -1.34 2.27
N ARG A 40 12.90 -0.88 1.08
CA ARG A 40 13.70 0.04 0.28
C ARG A 40 12.81 0.90 -0.58
N GLN A 41 13.02 2.21 -0.48
CA GLN A 41 12.47 3.16 -1.45
C GLN A 41 13.12 2.95 -2.82
N LEU A 42 12.29 2.86 -3.85
CA LEU A 42 12.67 2.82 -5.25
C LEU A 42 12.50 4.21 -5.87
N GLU A 43 12.97 4.39 -7.12
CA GLU A 43 12.68 5.62 -7.85
C GLU A 43 11.16 5.78 -8.02
N PRO A 44 10.62 7.01 -7.93
CA PRO A 44 9.19 7.20 -8.15
C PRO A 44 8.74 6.67 -9.51
N VAL A 45 7.55 6.07 -9.54
CA VAL A 45 6.91 5.61 -10.77
C VAL A 45 6.35 6.84 -11.49
N THR A 46 6.69 6.99 -12.77
CA THR A 46 6.34 8.12 -13.63
C THR A 46 5.91 7.62 -15.01
N LEU A 47 5.37 8.50 -15.85
CA LEU A 47 5.05 8.17 -17.25
C LEU A 47 6.26 7.63 -18.02
N ASP A 48 7.48 8.06 -17.67
CA ASP A 48 8.70 7.69 -18.39
C ASP A 48 9.18 6.28 -18.06
N ASN A 49 8.89 5.76 -16.86
CA ASN A 49 9.40 4.47 -16.37
C ASN A 49 8.31 3.42 -16.08
N ILE A 50 7.03 3.77 -16.14
CA ILE A 50 5.94 2.86 -15.74
C ILE A 50 5.89 1.59 -16.60
N ARG A 51 6.15 1.69 -17.91
CA ARG A 51 5.86 0.64 -18.91
C ARG A 51 6.41 -0.75 -18.55
N ASP A 52 7.61 -0.81 -17.99
CA ASP A 52 8.27 -2.06 -17.58
C ASP A 52 8.88 -1.94 -16.18
N TYR A 53 8.33 -1.05 -15.36
CA TYR A 53 8.86 -0.67 -14.04
C TYR A 53 9.27 -1.88 -13.20
N THR A 54 8.43 -2.90 -13.06
CA THR A 54 8.77 -4.07 -12.21
C THR A 54 9.93 -4.90 -12.78
N PHE A 55 10.22 -4.79 -14.08
CA PHE A 55 11.26 -5.55 -14.76
C PHE A 55 12.56 -4.76 -14.94
N SER A 56 12.49 -3.43 -15.10
CA SER A 56 13.64 -2.58 -15.46
C SER A 56 14.20 -1.80 -14.28
N GLN A 57 13.33 -1.30 -13.39
CA GLN A 57 13.74 -0.39 -12.32
C GLN A 57 14.81 -1.05 -11.44
N ALA A 58 15.89 -0.34 -11.10
CA ALA A 58 16.98 -0.87 -10.25
C ALA A 58 17.45 -2.33 -10.55
N GLY A 59 17.36 -2.80 -11.80
CA GLY A 59 17.70 -4.16 -12.21
C GLY A 59 16.60 -5.22 -12.04
N GLY A 60 15.33 -4.82 -11.88
CA GLY A 60 14.15 -5.67 -11.86
C GLY A 60 13.80 -6.30 -10.51
N TYR A 61 12.54 -6.74 -10.38
CA TYR A 61 11.97 -7.27 -9.14
C TYR A 61 12.80 -8.39 -8.51
N GLU A 62 13.41 -9.27 -9.32
CA GLU A 62 14.26 -10.37 -8.82
C GLU A 62 15.46 -9.84 -8.04
N ARG A 63 16.07 -8.76 -8.50
CA ARG A 63 17.22 -8.14 -7.84
C ARG A 63 16.79 -7.46 -6.54
N TRP A 64 15.68 -6.72 -6.53
CA TRP A 64 15.22 -6.06 -5.30
C TRP A 64 14.85 -7.10 -4.25
N MET A 65 14.06 -8.09 -4.63
CA MET A 65 13.59 -9.14 -3.73
C MET A 65 14.76 -9.97 -3.18
N SER A 66 15.77 -10.26 -4.00
CA SER A 66 17.01 -10.89 -3.53
C SER A 66 17.74 -10.02 -2.50
N MET A 67 17.93 -8.72 -2.77
CA MET A 67 18.60 -7.79 -1.84
C MET A 67 17.82 -7.58 -0.54
N LEU A 68 16.49 -7.67 -0.58
CA LEU A 68 15.61 -7.48 0.57
C LEU A 68 15.38 -8.78 1.37
N ASN A 69 15.98 -9.89 0.95
CA ASN A 69 15.82 -11.21 1.56
C ASN A 69 14.35 -11.67 1.60
N TYR A 70 13.79 -11.91 0.40
CA TYR A 70 12.39 -12.31 0.13
C TYR A 70 11.86 -13.55 0.88
N GLN A 71 12.68 -14.24 1.66
CA GLN A 71 12.24 -15.37 2.49
C GLN A 71 11.46 -14.94 3.73
N TYR A 72 11.51 -13.66 4.07
CA TYR A 72 10.82 -13.09 5.23
C TYR A 72 9.91 -11.94 4.79
N ASN A 73 8.79 -11.79 5.49
CA ASN A 73 7.85 -10.68 5.32
C ASN A 73 7.92 -9.80 6.56
N ASN A 74 8.22 -8.52 6.37
CA ASN A 74 8.29 -7.52 7.44
C ASN A 74 7.53 -6.27 6.99
N GLU A 75 6.21 -6.36 7.00
CA GLU A 75 5.31 -5.25 6.71
C GLU A 75 5.56 -4.04 7.64
N PRO A 76 5.76 -4.22 8.96
CA PRO A 76 6.05 -3.12 9.87
C PRO A 76 7.24 -2.24 9.44
N GLU A 77 8.29 -2.82 8.85
CA GLU A 77 9.45 -2.07 8.38
C GLU A 77 9.07 -1.06 7.28
N ALA A 78 8.34 -1.52 6.26
CA ALA A 78 7.88 -0.65 5.18
C ALA A 78 6.93 0.45 5.68
N MET A 79 6.05 0.11 6.63
CA MET A 79 5.14 1.09 7.22
C MET A 79 5.91 2.17 8.01
N ARG A 80 6.94 1.79 8.77
CA ARG A 80 7.79 2.73 9.52
C ARG A 80 8.58 3.65 8.59
N ASP A 81 9.13 3.12 7.50
CA ASP A 81 9.85 3.91 6.49
C ASP A 81 8.96 4.99 5.86
N ILE A 82 7.75 4.61 5.44
CA ILE A 82 6.76 5.54 4.88
C ILE A 82 6.43 6.62 5.92
N MET A 83 6.19 6.23 7.17
CA MET A 83 5.88 7.20 8.22
C MET A 83 7.03 8.16 8.56
N MET A 84 8.29 7.72 8.40
CA MET A 84 9.46 8.58 8.59
C MET A 84 9.46 9.76 7.61
N ILE A 85 8.98 9.53 6.39
CA ILE A 85 8.97 10.54 5.31
C ILE A 85 7.67 11.36 5.32
N TYR A 86 6.52 10.70 5.47
CA TYR A 86 5.22 11.34 5.27
C TYR A 86 4.48 11.70 6.57
N GLY A 87 4.86 11.14 7.71
CA GLY A 87 4.14 11.33 8.97
C GLY A 87 4.09 12.78 9.46
N GLY A 88 5.05 13.61 9.07
CA GLY A 88 5.08 15.04 9.41
C GLY A 88 4.28 15.94 8.46
N LEU A 89 3.76 15.41 7.35
CA LEU A 89 3.09 16.23 6.35
C LEU A 89 1.64 16.53 6.76
N ARG A 90 1.22 17.78 6.54
CA ARG A 90 -0.16 18.24 6.79
C ARG A 90 -1.03 18.16 5.53
N ARG A 91 -0.94 17.04 4.82
CA ARG A 91 -1.76 16.73 3.64
C ARG A 91 -2.15 15.26 3.64
N PRO A 92 -3.32 14.87 3.12
CA PRO A 92 -3.69 13.47 3.00
C PRO A 92 -2.69 12.67 2.16
N ILE A 93 -2.28 11.52 2.68
CA ILE A 93 -1.42 10.54 2.00
C ILE A 93 -2.17 9.22 1.94
N LEU A 94 -2.38 8.72 0.72
CA LEU A 94 -2.93 7.39 0.47
C LEU A 94 -1.78 6.41 0.20
N VAL A 95 -1.65 5.39 1.03
CA VAL A 95 -0.70 4.30 0.85
C VAL A 95 -1.44 3.08 0.31
N LEU A 96 -1.02 2.59 -0.86
CA LEU A 96 -1.49 1.31 -1.41
C LEU A 96 -0.47 0.22 -1.03
N PHE A 97 -0.85 -0.65 -0.10
CA PHE A 97 0.06 -1.64 0.49
C PHE A 97 -0.27 -3.04 -0.04
N LEU A 98 0.59 -3.57 -0.91
CA LEU A 98 0.39 -4.87 -1.58
C LEU A 98 1.02 -6.02 -0.80
N THR A 99 0.28 -7.10 -0.56
CA THR A 99 0.78 -8.31 0.09
C THR A 99 0.14 -9.58 -0.47
N ASP A 100 0.85 -10.71 -0.44
CA ASP A 100 0.31 -12.05 -0.69
C ASP A 100 0.00 -12.82 0.60
N GLY A 101 -0.05 -12.13 1.74
CA GLY A 101 -0.43 -12.68 3.03
C GLY A 101 0.73 -13.31 3.80
N ARG A 102 0.42 -14.33 4.62
CA ARG A 102 1.36 -14.96 5.57
C ARG A 102 1.99 -13.93 6.51
N LEU A 103 1.16 -13.04 7.05
CA LEU A 103 1.60 -12.01 7.98
C LEU A 103 2.09 -12.67 9.28
N GLN A 104 3.21 -12.19 9.80
CA GLN A 104 3.84 -12.72 11.02
C GLN A 104 3.82 -11.74 12.20
N SER A 105 3.38 -10.49 11.97
CA SER A 105 3.60 -9.36 12.88
C SER A 105 2.31 -8.60 13.23
N ASP A 106 1.21 -9.30 13.46
CA ASP A 106 -0.12 -8.71 13.72
C ASP A 106 -0.09 -7.59 14.77
N TRP A 107 0.53 -7.83 15.92
CA TRP A 107 0.63 -6.85 17.00
C TRP A 107 1.40 -5.59 16.60
N GLU A 108 2.49 -5.72 15.83
CA GLU A 108 3.28 -4.55 15.40
C GLU A 108 2.53 -3.72 14.36
N ILE A 109 1.83 -4.38 13.43
CA ILE A 109 0.98 -3.71 12.43
C ILE A 109 -0.13 -2.95 13.16
N GLU A 110 -0.81 -3.59 14.12
CA GLU A 110 -1.84 -2.97 14.96
C GLU A 110 -1.30 -1.72 15.68
N GLU A 111 -0.13 -1.83 16.33
CA GLU A 111 0.49 -0.72 17.05
C GLU A 111 0.82 0.45 16.11
N ILE A 112 1.32 0.17 14.91
CA ILE A 112 1.59 1.19 13.89
C ILE A 112 0.28 1.83 13.43
N LEU A 113 -0.77 1.07 13.16
CA LEU A 113 -2.07 1.63 12.76
C LEU A 113 -2.65 2.55 13.84
N ILE A 114 -2.58 2.15 15.12
CA ILE A 114 -2.97 2.98 16.26
C ILE A 114 -2.15 4.28 16.31
N LYS A 115 -0.83 4.21 16.19
CA LYS A 115 0.04 5.40 16.22
C LYS A 115 -0.22 6.32 15.04
N THR A 116 -0.34 5.76 13.84
CA THR A 116 -0.43 6.50 12.57
C THR A 116 -1.82 7.11 12.33
N SER A 117 -2.85 6.60 13.01
CA SER A 117 -4.22 7.15 12.94
C SER A 117 -4.37 8.61 13.42
N ARG A 118 -3.33 9.19 14.03
CA ARG A 118 -3.28 10.61 14.43
C ARG A 118 -2.74 11.53 13.34
N PHE A 119 -2.35 10.98 12.19
CA PHE A 119 -1.79 11.69 11.05
C PHE A 119 -2.68 11.50 9.81
N PRO A 120 -2.63 12.40 8.82
CA PRO A 120 -3.41 12.27 7.60
C PRO A 120 -2.77 11.23 6.64
N VAL A 121 -2.59 9.99 7.12
CA VAL A 121 -2.10 8.84 6.34
C VAL A 121 -3.14 7.72 6.38
N PHE A 122 -3.57 7.25 5.20
CA PHE A 122 -4.50 6.15 5.04
C PHE A 122 -3.83 4.92 4.42
N TRP A 123 -3.99 3.76 5.05
CA TRP A 123 -3.43 2.49 4.62
C TRP A 123 -4.49 1.63 3.93
N GLN A 124 -4.44 1.59 2.60
CA GLN A 124 -5.23 0.64 1.84
C GLN A 124 -4.40 -0.62 1.60
N PHE A 125 -4.64 -1.66 2.40
CA PHE A 125 -4.04 -2.97 2.20
C PHE A 125 -4.76 -3.71 1.06
N ILE A 126 -3.99 -4.34 0.20
CA ILE A 126 -4.46 -5.09 -0.96
C ILE A 126 -3.83 -6.48 -0.91
N GLY A 127 -4.64 -7.49 -0.64
CA GLY A 127 -4.23 -8.89 -0.58
C GLY A 127 -4.45 -9.59 -1.92
N LEU A 128 -3.45 -10.29 -2.45
CA LEU A 128 -3.54 -10.95 -3.76
C LEU A 128 -3.31 -12.45 -3.67
N TYR A 129 -4.34 -13.25 -3.99
CA TYR A 129 -4.22 -14.70 -4.12
C TYR A 129 -3.56 -15.40 -2.91
N GLY A 130 -3.58 -14.74 -1.76
CA GLY A 130 -2.94 -15.14 -0.52
C GLY A 130 -3.93 -15.61 0.53
N GLU A 131 -3.35 -16.04 1.64
CA GLU A 131 -4.04 -16.51 2.84
C GLU A 131 -3.32 -15.98 4.08
N GLU A 132 -3.90 -16.19 5.26
CA GLU A 132 -3.27 -15.80 6.54
C GLU A 132 -2.92 -14.30 6.60
N TYR A 133 -3.89 -13.44 6.29
CA TYR A 133 -3.73 -11.98 6.38
C TYR A 133 -3.81 -11.43 7.82
N GLY A 134 -3.95 -12.31 8.81
CA GLY A 134 -3.91 -11.95 10.24
C GLY A 134 -4.81 -10.75 10.58
N VAL A 135 -4.20 -9.74 11.19
CA VAL A 135 -4.83 -8.50 11.64
C VAL A 135 -5.60 -7.76 10.54
N LEU A 136 -5.24 -7.93 9.25
CA LEU A 136 -5.91 -7.23 8.15
C LEU A 136 -7.37 -7.67 7.96
N ASN A 137 -7.74 -8.87 8.42
CA ASN A 137 -9.13 -9.34 8.40
C ASN A 137 -9.99 -8.73 9.50
N HIS A 138 -9.37 -8.09 10.50
CA HIS A 138 -10.00 -7.63 11.75
C HIS A 138 -9.65 -6.17 12.04
N LEU A 139 -9.42 -5.36 11.00
CA LEU A 139 -9.01 -3.96 11.17
C LEU A 139 -10.03 -3.15 11.98
N ASP A 140 -11.33 -3.42 11.80
CA ASP A 140 -12.42 -2.79 12.52
C ASP A 140 -12.47 -3.13 14.01
N GLU A 141 -11.85 -4.24 14.42
CA GLU A 141 -11.71 -4.68 15.81
C GLU A 141 -10.54 -3.97 16.54
N ILE A 142 -9.68 -3.24 15.83
CA ILE A 142 -8.55 -2.52 16.43
C ILE A 142 -9.03 -1.26 17.17
N ASP A 143 -9.08 -1.38 18.50
CA ASP A 143 -9.38 -0.28 19.41
C ASP A 143 -8.26 0.75 19.52
N GLY A 144 -8.60 1.97 19.94
CA GLY A 144 -7.62 3.03 20.25
C GLY A 144 -7.10 3.82 19.04
N ARG A 145 -7.54 3.49 17.82
CA ARG A 145 -7.29 4.32 16.64
C ARG A 145 -8.02 5.66 16.74
N HIS A 146 -7.31 6.74 16.43
CA HIS A 146 -7.87 8.08 16.41
C HIS A 146 -8.74 8.33 15.17
N THR A 147 -8.49 7.65 14.05
CA THR A 147 -9.33 7.63 12.85
C THR A 147 -9.38 6.23 12.25
N GLN A 148 -10.36 5.95 11.40
CA GLN A 148 -10.42 4.73 10.59
C GLN A 148 -9.41 4.81 9.44
N ASN A 149 -8.12 4.84 9.77
CA ASN A 149 -7.03 5.12 8.82
C ASN A 149 -6.55 3.91 8.00
N ALA A 150 -7.32 2.83 7.96
CA ALA A 150 -6.95 1.64 7.21
C ALA A 150 -8.16 0.88 6.70
N ALA A 151 -8.00 0.24 5.55
CA ALA A 151 -8.95 -0.70 4.99
C ALA A 151 -8.20 -1.86 4.31
N PHE A 152 -8.87 -3.01 4.20
CA PHE A 152 -8.34 -4.19 3.54
C PHE A 152 -9.23 -4.60 2.37
N LEU A 153 -8.62 -4.82 1.21
CA LEU A 153 -9.25 -5.39 0.03
C LEU A 153 -8.54 -6.69 -0.33
N LYS A 154 -9.20 -7.82 -0.08
CA LYS A 154 -8.74 -9.13 -0.55
C LYS A 154 -9.21 -9.34 -1.99
N MET A 155 -8.30 -9.75 -2.86
CA MET A 155 -8.57 -10.06 -4.26
C MET A 155 -8.22 -11.52 -4.52
N GLU A 156 -9.25 -12.29 -4.86
CA GLU A 156 -9.13 -13.71 -5.17
C GLU A 156 -9.01 -13.95 -6.67
N ASP A 157 -9.44 -12.99 -7.50
CA ASP A 157 -9.17 -12.97 -8.92
C ASP A 157 -8.55 -11.64 -9.38
N PHE A 158 -7.65 -11.73 -10.36
CA PHE A 158 -7.05 -10.61 -11.04
C PHE A 158 -8.04 -9.97 -12.01
N ASP A 159 -9.02 -10.71 -12.49
CA ASP A 159 -10.12 -10.15 -13.27
C ASP A 159 -10.95 -9.17 -12.42
N ASP A 160 -11.14 -9.45 -11.12
CA ASP A 160 -11.74 -8.50 -10.17
C ASP A 160 -10.91 -7.21 -10.05
N PHE A 161 -9.59 -7.34 -10.19
CA PHE A 161 -8.68 -6.19 -10.22
C PHE A 161 -8.82 -5.39 -11.49
N MET A 162 -9.02 -6.05 -12.64
CA MET A 162 -9.20 -5.41 -13.94
C MET A 162 -10.55 -4.70 -14.07
N ASP A 163 -11.55 -5.14 -13.30
CA ASP A 163 -12.84 -4.48 -13.22
C ASP A 163 -12.82 -3.14 -12.47
N SER A 164 -13.89 -2.37 -12.68
CA SER A 164 -14.09 -1.06 -12.05
C SER A 164 -14.36 -1.12 -10.54
N GLY A 165 -14.55 -2.31 -9.97
CA GLY A 165 -14.79 -2.52 -8.54
C GLY A 165 -13.62 -2.04 -7.69
N PHE A 166 -12.39 -2.29 -8.13
CA PHE A 166 -11.17 -1.84 -7.45
C PHE A 166 -11.21 -0.33 -7.14
N TYR A 167 -11.37 0.51 -8.16
CA TYR A 167 -11.37 1.97 -7.98
C TYR A 167 -12.52 2.44 -7.10
N ARG A 168 -13.71 1.87 -7.26
CA ARG A 168 -14.87 2.22 -6.43
C ARG A 168 -14.60 1.97 -4.96
N THR A 169 -14.03 0.83 -4.60
CA THR A 169 -13.70 0.50 -3.22
C THR A 169 -12.65 1.45 -2.66
N ILE A 170 -11.56 1.71 -3.39
CA ILE A 170 -10.51 2.61 -2.92
C ILE A 170 -11.06 4.03 -2.73
N PHE A 171 -11.84 4.54 -3.68
CA PHE A 171 -12.45 5.87 -3.56
C PHE A 171 -13.46 5.95 -2.42
N ALA A 172 -14.31 4.93 -2.22
CA ALA A 172 -15.27 4.92 -1.13
C ALA A 172 -14.56 4.96 0.24
N ASN A 173 -13.54 4.12 0.43
CA ASN A 173 -12.76 4.07 1.66
C ASN A 173 -12.03 5.40 1.90
N THR A 174 -11.37 5.93 0.87
CA THR A 174 -10.59 7.18 0.98
C THR A 174 -11.52 8.37 1.23
N ALA A 175 -12.68 8.45 0.57
CA ALA A 175 -13.65 9.52 0.78
C ALA A 175 -14.21 9.50 2.21
N ALA A 176 -14.62 8.33 2.72
CA ALA A 176 -15.12 8.19 4.08
C ALA A 176 -14.08 8.62 5.14
N TRP A 177 -12.81 8.28 4.91
CA TRP A 177 -11.70 8.71 5.76
C TRP A 177 -11.43 10.23 5.66
N LEU A 178 -11.44 10.81 4.47
CA LEU A 178 -11.27 12.26 4.29
C LEU A 178 -12.38 13.05 5.00
N GLU A 179 -13.63 12.59 4.92
CA GLU A 179 -14.75 13.19 5.68
C GLU A 179 -14.53 13.08 7.20
N GLU A 180 -13.92 11.99 7.67
CA GLU A 180 -13.56 11.84 9.09
C GLU A 180 -12.47 12.83 9.51
N LEU A 181 -11.43 13.01 8.68
CA LEU A 181 -10.37 13.98 8.95
C LEU A 181 -10.92 15.41 9.05
N ASP A 182 -11.85 15.78 8.17
CA ASP A 182 -12.51 17.08 8.18
C ASP A 182 -13.32 17.29 9.46
N ARG A 183 -14.17 16.32 9.84
CA ARG A 183 -14.93 16.36 11.11
C ARG A 183 -14.04 16.49 12.35
N LYS A 184 -12.82 15.92 12.29
CA LYS A 184 -11.84 15.94 13.39
C LYS A 184 -10.84 17.10 13.30
N GLN A 185 -10.98 17.98 12.29
CA GLN A 185 -10.10 19.13 12.07
C GLN A 185 -8.61 18.74 11.99
N MET A 186 -8.33 17.61 11.32
CA MET A 186 -6.98 17.08 11.13
C MET A 186 -6.30 17.60 9.87
N LEU A 187 -7.02 18.37 9.05
CA LEU A 187 -6.51 19.05 7.86
C LEU A 187 -6.48 20.58 8.12
N PRO A 188 -5.57 21.32 7.45
CA PRO A 188 -5.45 22.77 7.60
C PRO A 188 -6.71 23.56 7.24
#